data_AF-A0A498SPQ6-F1
#
_entry.id   AF-A0A498SPQ6-F1
#
_cell.length_a   1.000
_cell.length_b   1.000
_cell.length_c   1.000
_cell.angle_alpha   90.00
_cell.angle_beta   90.00
_cell.angle_gamma   90.00
#
_symmetry.space_group_name_H-M   'P 1'
#
loop_
_entity.id
_entity.type
_entity.pdbx_description
1 polymer ?
#
loop_
_entity_poly.entity_id
_entity_poly.type
_entity_poly.pdbx_seq_one_letter_code
_entity_poly.pdbx_strand_id
1 'polypeptide(L)'
;MCLSEDEHINHDKTQPREVNYKKFIGERQYMIPFKSRISQPFQEGQTIHAVGMIKPDAKRIDINFHKGAGKDVDLPLHLSIRFDEGKMVYNSYVNGIWGSNEQRLKNLFKPNTEMDIRIRIINNKYQACICISSNSNEIFANRVEVGTFEQRIPLDGVDHVSISGDLVNLRLFHYGGRVFPIPYTAVAEVIPGRRLDISLFPTGKRFNINLYNSNRQYALQTSVRFNEGTVVRNAMENNAWGREEREGALPIVKGE
;
A
#
# COMPACT_ATOMS: atom_id res chain seq x y z
N MET A 1 -33.90 -37.81 10.41
CA MET A 1 -34.45 -38.07 11.75
C MET A 1 -33.27 -38.29 12.68
N CYS A 2 -32.93 -37.27 13.45
CA CYS A 2 -32.31 -37.28 14.77
C CYS A 2 -32.24 -35.81 15.19
N LEU A 3 -33.12 -35.45 16.13
CA LEU A 3 -33.20 -34.16 16.80
C LEU A 3 -32.47 -34.30 18.14
N SER A 4 -31.71 -33.27 18.53
CA SER A 4 -31.37 -32.90 19.92
C SER A 4 -30.45 -31.68 19.86
N GLU A 5 -30.56 -30.59 20.61
CA GLU A 5 -31.48 -30.06 21.62
C GLU A 5 -31.25 -28.55 21.57
N ASP A 6 -32.30 -27.75 21.73
CA ASP A 6 -32.22 -26.29 21.77
C ASP A 6 -31.57 -25.83 23.09
N GLU A 7 -30.32 -25.38 23.03
CA GLU A 7 -29.75 -24.51 24.07
C GLU A 7 -29.96 -23.04 23.68
N HIS A 8 -30.81 -22.37 24.45
CA HIS A 8 -30.98 -20.92 24.45
C HIS A 8 -29.66 -20.19 24.72
N ILE A 9 -28.98 -19.73 23.67
CA ILE A 9 -27.86 -18.80 23.79
C ILE A 9 -28.44 -17.39 24.03
N ASN A 10 -28.36 -16.97 25.28
CA ASN A 10 -28.65 -15.62 25.74
C ASN A 10 -27.69 -14.63 25.05
N HIS A 11 -28.22 -13.66 24.30
CA HIS A 11 -27.45 -12.62 23.64
C HIS A 11 -26.92 -11.62 24.67
N ASP A 12 -25.74 -11.88 25.23
CA ASP A 12 -25.00 -10.88 25.99
C ASP A 12 -24.37 -9.86 25.00
N LYS A 13 -24.88 -8.64 25.04
CA LYS A 13 -24.56 -7.52 24.11
C LYS A 13 -23.48 -6.58 24.66
N THR A 14 -22.42 -7.11 25.28
CA THR A 14 -21.36 -6.27 25.89
C THR A 14 -19.91 -6.70 25.63
N GLN A 15 -19.63 -7.36 24.51
CA GLN A 15 -18.24 -7.51 24.04
C GLN A 15 -18.03 -6.75 22.72
N PRO A 16 -17.08 -5.79 22.65
CA PRO A 16 -16.69 -5.22 21.37
C PRO A 16 -16.08 -6.34 20.52
N ARG A 17 -16.83 -6.79 19.51
CA ARG A 17 -16.36 -7.68 18.45
C ARG A 17 -15.42 -6.92 17.52
N GLU A 18 -14.20 -6.68 17.97
CA GLU A 18 -13.05 -6.46 17.08
C GLU A 18 -11.74 -6.63 17.87
N VAL A 19 -11.43 -7.88 18.19
CA VAL A 19 -10.16 -8.23 18.82
C VAL A 19 -9.08 -8.24 17.74
N ASN A 20 -8.38 -7.10 17.61
CA ASN A 20 -7.04 -6.96 17.01
C ASN A 20 -6.78 -7.73 15.69
N TYR A 21 -7.27 -7.20 14.56
CA TYR A 21 -6.77 -7.56 13.22
C TYR A 21 -5.27 -7.28 13.00
N LYS A 22 -4.58 -6.63 13.95
CA LYS A 22 -3.12 -6.46 13.96
C LYS A 22 -2.34 -7.78 13.94
N LYS A 23 -2.93 -8.90 14.39
CA LYS A 23 -2.21 -10.18 14.57
C LYS A 23 -2.05 -11.05 13.31
N PHE A 24 -2.64 -10.66 12.17
CA PHE A 24 -2.59 -11.46 10.92
C PHE A 24 -1.68 -10.89 9.83
N ILE A 25 -0.94 -9.84 10.15
CA ILE A 25 0.15 -9.41 9.29
C ILE A 25 1.32 -10.32 9.66
N GLY A 26 1.97 -10.95 8.68
CA GLY A 26 3.34 -11.43 8.86
C GLY A 26 4.25 -10.23 9.05
N GLU A 27 4.04 -9.45 10.12
CA GLU A 27 4.76 -8.24 10.47
C GLU A 27 6.22 -8.63 10.67
N ARG A 28 7.02 -8.39 9.64
CA ARG A 28 8.46 -8.45 9.74
C ARG A 28 8.89 -7.10 10.30
N GLN A 29 9.44 -7.12 11.50
CA GLN A 29 10.10 -5.94 12.02
C GLN A 29 11.46 -5.81 11.31
N TYR A 30 11.55 -4.88 10.37
CA TYR A 30 12.80 -4.52 9.73
C TYR A 30 13.59 -3.58 10.65
N MET A 31 14.87 -3.89 10.84
CA MET A 31 15.78 -3.02 11.58
C MET A 31 16.02 -1.72 10.82
N ILE A 32 16.02 -0.60 11.53
CA ILE A 32 16.39 0.72 11.00
C ILE A 32 17.84 1.04 11.44
N PRO A 33 18.73 1.51 10.54
CA PRO A 33 18.50 1.76 9.12
C PRO A 33 18.31 0.47 8.32
N PHE A 34 17.28 0.46 7.47
CA PHE A 34 16.99 -0.63 6.56
C PHE A 34 17.74 -0.42 5.25
N LYS A 35 18.48 -1.42 4.77
CA LYS A 35 19.03 -1.45 3.42
C LYS A 35 18.87 -2.86 2.86
N SER A 36 18.37 -2.96 1.64
CA SER A 36 18.14 -4.25 0.99
C SER A 36 18.54 -4.19 -0.48
N ARG A 37 19.13 -5.28 -0.98
CA ARG A 37 19.39 -5.49 -2.41
C ARG A 37 18.07 -5.81 -3.09
N ILE A 38 17.77 -5.13 -4.20
CA ILE A 38 16.64 -5.51 -5.06
C ILE A 38 17.08 -6.63 -6.00
N SER A 39 16.20 -7.62 -6.19
CA SER A 39 16.47 -8.81 -7.01
C SER A 39 16.59 -8.52 -8.49
N GLN A 40 15.93 -7.47 -8.97
CA GLN A 40 15.94 -7.02 -10.36
C GLN A 40 15.93 -5.49 -10.41
N PRO A 41 16.51 -4.87 -11.45
CA PRO A 41 16.42 -3.44 -11.67
C PRO A 41 14.96 -2.96 -11.69
N PHE A 42 14.72 -1.75 -11.21
CA PHE A 42 13.38 -1.18 -11.25
C PHE A 42 12.89 -0.95 -12.68
N GLN A 43 11.63 -1.28 -12.91
CA GLN A 43 10.94 -1.14 -14.20
C GLN A 43 9.74 -0.21 -14.08
N GLU A 44 9.33 0.35 -15.22
CA GLU A 44 8.12 1.15 -15.30
C GLU A 44 6.88 0.35 -14.84
N GLY A 45 6.01 1.03 -14.10
CA GLY A 45 4.82 0.47 -13.49
C GLY A 45 5.04 -0.15 -12.11
N GLN A 46 6.29 -0.32 -11.66
CA GLN A 46 6.58 -0.83 -10.32
C GLN A 46 6.28 0.21 -9.23
N THR A 47 5.94 -0.28 -8.05
CA THR A 47 5.67 0.52 -6.86
C THR A 47 6.51 0.01 -5.70
N ILE A 48 7.18 0.93 -5.02
CA ILE A 48 7.81 0.70 -3.72
C ILE A 48 6.76 1.04 -2.67
N HIS A 49 6.56 0.18 -1.68
CA HIS A 49 5.61 0.35 -0.59
C HIS A 49 6.33 0.13 0.74
N ALA A 50 6.32 1.14 1.59
CA ALA A 50 6.89 1.08 2.92
C ALA A 50 5.87 1.52 3.97
N VAL A 51 5.79 0.75 5.06
CA VAL A 51 4.93 1.09 6.21
C VAL A 51 5.72 0.98 7.50
N GLY A 52 5.66 2.01 8.33
CA GLY A 52 6.39 2.09 9.60
C GLY A 52 5.84 3.15 10.54
N MET A 53 6.29 3.13 11.79
CA MET A 53 5.85 4.09 12.82
C MET A 53 6.85 5.25 12.93
N ILE A 54 6.38 6.50 12.81
CA ILE A 54 7.22 7.71 12.92
C ILE A 54 7.48 8.02 14.40
N LYS A 55 8.71 8.43 14.74
CA LYS A 55 9.04 8.85 16.12
C LYS A 55 8.27 10.13 16.53
N PRO A 56 7.99 10.33 17.83
CA PRO A 56 7.33 11.56 18.31
C PRO A 56 8.12 12.85 18.05
N ASP A 57 9.45 12.77 18.04
CA ASP A 57 10.40 13.86 17.85
C ASP A 57 11.07 13.83 16.47
N ALA A 58 10.42 13.17 15.49
CA ALA A 58 10.98 12.97 14.17
C ALA A 58 11.36 14.28 13.48
N LYS A 59 12.58 14.33 12.96
CA LYS A 59 13.09 15.41 12.13
C LYS A 59 13.15 14.99 10.68
N ARG A 60 13.70 13.80 10.39
CA ARG A 60 13.92 13.35 9.01
C ARG A 60 13.75 11.85 8.85
N ILE A 61 13.16 11.46 7.73
CA ILE A 61 13.14 10.08 7.23
C ILE A 61 13.58 10.11 5.78
N ASP A 62 14.56 9.28 5.42
CA ASP A 62 15.14 9.23 4.09
C ASP A 62 14.88 7.88 3.43
N ILE A 63 14.47 7.92 2.17
CA ILE A 63 14.27 6.77 1.29
C ILE A 63 15.19 6.96 0.08
N ASN A 64 16.10 6.04 -0.15
CA ASN A 64 17.13 6.17 -1.18
C ASN A 64 17.17 4.97 -2.11
N PHE A 65 17.39 5.22 -3.40
CA PHE A 65 17.76 4.22 -4.39
C PHE A 65 19.24 4.34 -4.67
N HIS A 66 20.00 3.25 -4.55
CA HIS A 66 21.46 3.24 -4.64
C HIS A 66 21.92 2.49 -5.88
N LYS A 67 22.95 3.02 -6.56
CA LYS A 67 23.74 2.27 -7.55
C LYS A 67 24.94 1.58 -6.89
N GLY A 68 24.66 0.57 -6.07
CA GLY A 68 25.66 -0.22 -5.35
C GLY A 68 25.46 -0.26 -3.84
N ALA A 69 26.26 -1.09 -3.16
CA ALA A 69 26.17 -1.29 -1.72
C ALA A 69 26.92 -0.23 -0.89
N GLY A 70 27.84 0.53 -1.50
CA GLY A 70 28.70 1.51 -0.83
C GLY A 70 27.95 2.68 -0.20
N LYS A 71 28.68 3.52 0.55
CA LYS A 71 28.13 4.71 1.22
C LYS A 71 28.03 5.92 0.29
N ASP A 72 29.02 6.10 -0.58
CA ASP A 72 29.15 7.25 -1.48
C ASP A 72 28.81 6.90 -2.93
N VAL A 73 27.90 5.93 -3.10
CA VAL A 73 27.39 5.53 -4.41
C VAL A 73 26.36 6.52 -4.91
N ASP A 74 26.16 6.55 -6.23
CA ASP A 74 25.13 7.38 -6.82
C ASP A 74 23.74 7.02 -6.26
N LEU A 75 22.97 8.08 -5.98
CA LEU A 75 21.58 8.01 -5.57
C LEU A 75 20.70 8.63 -6.67
N PRO A 76 20.18 7.84 -7.63
CA PRO A 76 19.21 8.34 -8.60
C PRO A 76 17.96 8.94 -7.95
N LEU A 77 17.59 8.41 -6.78
CA LEU A 77 16.55 8.94 -5.93
C LEU A 77 17.07 9.06 -4.49
N HIS A 78 17.01 10.28 -3.97
CA HIS A 78 17.04 10.60 -2.55
C HIS A 78 15.73 11.33 -2.23
N LEU A 79 14.85 10.67 -1.47
CA LEU A 79 13.61 11.25 -0.98
C LEU A 79 13.73 11.46 0.53
N SER A 80 13.67 12.72 0.95
CA SER A 80 13.80 13.13 2.35
C SER A 80 12.48 13.74 2.85
N ILE A 81 11.84 13.08 3.80
CA ILE A 81 10.66 13.58 4.51
C ILE A 81 11.19 14.41 5.69
N ARG A 82 11.12 15.74 5.56
CA ARG A 82 11.66 16.71 6.52
C ARG A 82 10.52 17.29 7.33
N PHE A 83 10.40 16.86 8.59
CA PHE A 83 9.38 17.31 9.54
C PHE A 83 9.71 18.70 10.10
N ASP A 84 11.00 18.98 10.30
CA ASP A 84 11.56 20.29 10.66
C ASP A 84 11.24 21.37 9.62
N GLU A 85 11.25 21.02 8.33
CA GLU A 85 10.93 21.94 7.23
C GLU A 85 9.46 21.88 6.78
N GLY A 86 8.70 20.85 7.19
CA GLY A 86 7.36 20.58 6.67
C GLY A 86 7.33 20.24 5.17
N LYS A 87 8.43 19.68 4.65
CA LYS A 87 8.61 19.39 3.21
C LYS A 87 9.04 17.96 2.96
N MET A 88 8.60 17.42 1.83
CA MET A 88 9.16 16.20 1.25
C MET A 88 10.04 16.62 0.07
N VAL A 89 11.33 16.30 0.14
CA VAL A 89 12.35 16.79 -0.79
C VAL A 89 12.87 15.63 -1.62
N TYR A 90 12.88 15.79 -2.93
CA TYR A 90 13.51 14.87 -3.87
C TYR A 90 14.77 15.52 -4.47
N ASN A 91 15.87 14.78 -4.43
CA ASN A 91 17.09 15.11 -5.14
C ASN A 91 17.78 13.85 -5.69
N SER A 92 18.85 14.05 -6.44
CA SER A 92 19.77 13.00 -6.87
C SER A 92 21.18 13.35 -6.40
N TYR A 93 21.96 12.33 -6.06
CA TYR A 93 23.38 12.44 -5.72
C TYR A 93 24.18 11.67 -6.75
N VAL A 94 25.03 12.32 -7.51
CA VAL A 94 25.78 11.69 -8.61
C VAL A 94 27.21 12.18 -8.60
N ASN A 95 28.17 11.26 -8.71
CA ASN A 95 29.61 11.58 -8.71
C ASN A 95 30.05 12.43 -7.50
N GLY A 96 29.47 12.17 -6.32
CA GLY A 96 29.80 12.90 -5.11
C GLY A 96 29.10 14.26 -4.96
N ILE A 97 28.18 14.62 -5.86
CA ILE A 97 27.57 15.95 -5.92
C ILE A 97 26.05 15.85 -5.87
N TRP A 98 25.44 16.66 -5.02
CA TRP A 98 23.99 16.84 -4.99
C TRP A 98 23.52 17.69 -6.17
N GLY A 99 22.42 17.29 -6.80
CA GLY A 99 21.78 18.10 -7.83
C GLY A 99 21.38 19.48 -7.30
N SER A 100 21.60 20.53 -8.09
CA SER A 100 21.34 21.93 -7.70
C SER A 100 19.85 22.27 -7.59
N ASN A 101 19.00 21.57 -8.34
CA ASN A 101 17.57 21.85 -8.38
C ASN A 101 16.84 20.90 -7.42
N GLU A 102 16.54 21.22 -6.17
CA GLU A 102 15.71 20.31 -5.36
C GLU A 102 14.22 20.39 -5.78
N GLN A 103 13.53 19.25 -5.90
CA GLN A 103 12.06 19.26 -6.01
C GLN A 103 11.45 19.12 -4.61
N ARG A 104 10.42 19.91 -4.32
CA ARG A 104 9.84 19.99 -2.96
C ARG A 104 8.32 19.88 -3.02
N LEU A 105 7.77 18.97 -2.24
CA LEU A 105 6.34 18.82 -1.98
C LEU A 105 6.04 19.14 -0.51
N LYS A 106 4.77 19.38 -0.19
CA LYS A 106 4.32 19.53 1.20
C LYS A 106 4.46 18.18 1.91
N ASN A 107 5.07 18.16 3.10
CA ASN A 107 5.00 16.99 3.97
C ASN A 107 3.60 16.93 4.60
N LEU A 108 2.94 15.80 4.45
CA LEU A 108 1.63 15.54 5.04
C LEU A 108 1.68 14.54 6.21
N PHE A 109 2.83 13.90 6.44
CA PHE A 109 3.04 13.05 7.60
C PHE A 109 3.16 13.89 8.88
N LYS A 110 2.70 13.32 9.99
CA LYS A 110 2.82 13.92 11.31
C LYS A 110 3.73 13.04 12.19
N PRO A 111 4.50 13.62 13.12
CA PRO A 111 5.20 12.83 14.13
C PRO A 111 4.21 11.98 14.94
N ASN A 112 4.69 10.85 15.45
CA ASN A 112 3.86 9.90 16.22
C ASN A 112 2.61 9.38 15.46
N THR A 113 2.66 9.29 14.13
CA THR A 113 1.65 8.57 13.33
C THR A 113 2.29 7.45 12.51
N GLU A 114 1.45 6.58 11.95
CA GLU A 114 1.91 5.61 10.96
C GLU A 114 2.27 6.33 9.64
N MET A 115 3.39 5.94 9.05
CA MET A 115 3.79 6.27 7.70
C MET A 115 3.40 5.11 6.78
N ASP A 116 2.50 5.34 5.82
CA ASP A 116 2.29 4.46 4.66
C ASP A 116 2.63 5.27 3.40
N ILE A 117 3.79 4.97 2.81
CA ILE A 117 4.29 5.65 1.61
C ILE A 117 4.42 4.69 0.45
N ARG A 118 3.98 5.14 -0.72
CA ARG A 118 4.09 4.43 -1.98
C ARG A 118 4.73 5.31 -3.03
N ILE A 119 5.77 4.80 -3.66
CA ILE A 119 6.51 5.48 -4.73
C ILE A 119 6.34 4.65 -5.99
N ARG A 120 5.49 5.12 -6.90
CA ARG A 120 5.24 4.47 -8.19
C ARG A 120 6.14 5.08 -9.25
N ILE A 121 6.77 4.22 -10.04
CA ILE A 121 7.64 4.60 -11.16
C ILE A 121 6.78 4.54 -12.43
N ILE A 122 6.49 5.68 -13.04
CA ILE A 122 5.63 5.74 -14.23
C ILE A 122 5.94 6.96 -15.09
N ASN A 123 5.98 6.82 -16.41
CA ASN A 123 6.20 7.91 -17.37
C ASN A 123 7.41 8.80 -17.05
N ASN A 124 8.55 8.21 -16.64
CA ASN A 124 9.74 8.93 -16.15
C ASN A 124 9.47 9.83 -14.94
N LYS A 125 8.51 9.48 -14.09
CA LYS A 125 8.21 10.19 -12.84
C LYS A 125 8.15 9.22 -11.68
N TYR A 126 8.45 9.76 -10.49
CA TYR A 126 8.12 9.15 -9.22
C TYR A 126 6.82 9.76 -8.71
N GLN A 127 5.72 9.02 -8.79
CA GLN A 127 4.44 9.40 -8.21
C GLN A 127 4.41 8.96 -6.74
N ALA A 128 4.36 9.92 -5.82
CA ALA A 128 4.32 9.67 -4.40
C ALA A 128 2.86 9.73 -3.90
N CYS A 129 2.36 8.59 -3.44
CA CYS A 129 1.07 8.48 -2.77
C CYS A 129 1.31 8.14 -1.29
N ILE A 130 0.51 8.72 -0.41
CA ILE A 130 0.54 8.38 1.02
C ILE A 130 -0.86 8.00 1.48
N CYS A 131 -0.93 7.14 2.49
CA CYS A 131 -2.16 6.96 3.26
C CYS A 131 -2.00 7.77 4.56
N ILE A 132 -2.92 8.70 4.81
CA ILE A 132 -3.00 9.40 6.08
C ILE A 132 -4.05 8.68 6.92
N SER A 133 -3.60 7.95 7.94
CA SER A 133 -4.49 7.41 8.97
C SER A 133 -4.38 8.29 10.20
N SER A 134 -5.51 8.87 10.63
CA SER A 134 -5.55 9.67 11.86
C SER A 134 -5.73 8.80 13.10
N ASN A 135 -6.20 7.56 12.93
CA ASN A 135 -6.37 6.57 13.98
C ASN A 135 -6.09 5.14 13.46
N SER A 136 -5.45 4.30 14.28
CA SER A 136 -5.06 2.93 13.90
C SER A 136 -6.20 1.95 13.58
N ASN A 137 -7.46 2.40 13.64
CA ASN A 137 -8.66 1.61 13.35
C ASN A 137 -9.40 2.08 12.08
N GLU A 138 -8.85 3.05 11.34
CA GLU A 138 -9.43 3.49 10.07
C GLU A 138 -9.13 2.49 8.94
N ILE A 139 -10.15 2.17 8.16
CA ILE A 139 -10.00 1.36 6.94
C ILE A 139 -9.19 2.17 5.92
N PHE A 140 -8.00 1.69 5.56
CA PHE A 140 -7.11 2.28 4.56
C PHE A 140 -7.71 2.17 3.14
N ALA A 141 -8.69 3.01 2.82
CA ALA A 141 -9.35 2.98 1.51
C ALA A 141 -8.96 4.14 0.59
N ASN A 142 -8.68 5.32 1.15
CA ASN A 142 -8.32 6.50 0.35
C ASN A 142 -6.83 6.82 0.47
N ARG A 143 -6.17 6.90 -0.68
CA ARG A 143 -4.78 7.34 -0.78
C ARG A 143 -4.78 8.76 -1.29
N VAL A 144 -3.91 9.59 -0.73
CA VAL A 144 -3.72 10.95 -1.21
C VAL A 144 -2.46 10.95 -2.07
N GLU A 145 -2.62 11.27 -3.36
CA GLU A 145 -1.47 11.63 -4.19
C GLU A 145 -0.89 12.94 -3.65
N VAL A 146 0.35 12.89 -3.18
CA VAL A 146 1.05 14.07 -2.63
C VAL A 146 1.68 14.88 -3.75
N GLY A 147 2.02 14.21 -4.85
CA GLY A 147 2.52 14.81 -6.08
C GLY A 147 3.50 13.89 -6.81
N THR A 148 4.07 14.43 -7.88
CA THR A 148 5.04 13.75 -8.73
C THR A 148 6.40 14.43 -8.69
N PHE A 149 7.47 13.64 -8.71
CA PHE A 149 8.82 14.13 -8.95
C PHE A 149 9.30 13.67 -10.32
N GLU A 150 9.84 14.59 -11.12
CA GLU A 150 10.44 14.25 -12.41
C GLU A 150 11.73 13.45 -12.18
N GLN A 151 11.85 12.31 -12.85
CA GLN A 151 13.06 11.49 -12.81
C GLN A 151 14.17 12.17 -13.61
N ARG A 152 15.34 12.34 -12.98
CA ARG A 152 16.49 13.01 -13.62
C ARG A 152 17.55 12.06 -14.11
N ILE A 153 17.70 10.96 -13.38
CA ILE A 153 18.73 9.97 -13.61
C ILE A 153 18.02 8.65 -13.95
N PRO A 154 18.44 7.93 -14.99
CA PRO A 154 17.95 6.59 -15.26
C PRO A 154 18.09 5.68 -14.05
N LEU A 155 17.11 4.79 -13.84
CA LEU A 155 17.14 3.76 -12.80
C LEU A 155 18.12 2.61 -13.11
N ASP A 156 18.75 2.63 -14.29
CA ASP A 156 19.85 1.73 -14.63
C ASP A 156 20.92 1.71 -13.52
N GLY A 157 21.28 0.49 -13.10
CA GLY A 157 22.28 0.25 -12.09
C GLY A 157 21.78 0.40 -10.66
N VAL A 158 20.52 0.81 -10.43
CA VAL A 158 19.92 0.77 -9.09
C VAL A 158 19.78 -0.70 -8.68
N ASP A 159 20.42 -1.04 -7.56
CA ASP A 159 20.43 -2.41 -7.04
C ASP A 159 20.19 -2.48 -5.52
N HIS A 160 20.09 -1.34 -4.82
CA HIS A 160 19.64 -1.31 -3.42
C HIS A 160 18.62 -0.21 -3.14
N VAL A 161 17.76 -0.46 -2.15
CA VAL A 161 16.92 0.55 -1.51
C VAL A 161 17.27 0.63 -0.04
N SER A 162 17.29 1.84 0.51
CA SER A 162 17.39 2.06 1.95
C SER A 162 16.27 2.93 2.48
N ILE A 163 15.89 2.68 3.73
CA ILE A 163 15.00 3.53 4.53
C ILE A 163 15.68 3.78 5.87
N SER A 164 15.89 5.04 6.23
CA SER A 164 16.59 5.45 7.45
C SER A 164 15.99 6.70 8.06
N GLY A 165 16.44 7.06 9.26
CA GLY A 165 15.99 8.25 9.98
C GLY A 165 15.03 7.92 11.13
N ASP A 166 14.11 8.84 11.41
CA ASP A 166 13.32 8.87 12.64
C ASP A 166 12.06 8.00 12.60
N LEU A 167 12.29 6.71 12.40
CA LEU A 167 11.29 5.64 12.53
C LEU A 167 11.49 4.87 13.84
N VAL A 168 10.39 4.56 14.53
CA VAL A 168 10.36 3.61 15.66
C VAL A 168 10.54 2.19 15.12
N ASN A 169 9.84 1.86 14.02
CA ASN A 169 9.98 0.60 13.31
C ASN A 169 9.62 0.76 11.83
N LEU A 170 10.01 -0.25 11.04
CA LEU A 170 9.52 -0.48 9.69
C LEU A 170 8.90 -1.88 9.69
N ARG A 171 7.60 -1.96 9.40
CA ARG A 171 6.81 -3.21 9.49
C ARG A 171 6.48 -3.83 8.13
N LEU A 172 6.55 -3.02 7.08
CA LEU A 172 6.38 -3.46 5.70
C LEU A 172 7.41 -2.78 4.81
N PHE A 173 8.08 -3.58 4.00
CA PHE A 173 8.80 -3.12 2.81
C PHE A 173 8.51 -4.10 1.69
N HIS A 174 7.88 -3.61 0.62
CA HIS A 174 7.57 -4.37 -0.57
C HIS A 174 7.91 -3.54 -1.80
N TYR A 175 8.38 -4.19 -2.85
CA TYR A 175 8.51 -3.59 -4.16
C TYR A 175 8.06 -4.59 -5.21
N GLY A 176 7.46 -4.07 -6.28
CA GLY A 176 6.98 -4.89 -7.39
C GLY A 176 5.77 -4.29 -8.05
N GLY A 177 4.93 -5.15 -8.60
CA GLY A 177 3.83 -4.75 -9.46
C GLY A 177 4.31 -4.37 -10.87
N ARG A 178 3.36 -4.03 -11.71
CA ARG A 178 3.56 -3.55 -13.09
C ARG A 178 2.27 -2.85 -13.52
N VAL A 179 2.27 -2.27 -14.72
CA VAL A 179 1.01 -1.92 -15.36
C VAL A 179 0.28 -3.22 -15.74
N PHE A 180 -0.81 -3.51 -15.03
CA PHE A 180 -1.63 -4.68 -15.33
C PHE A 180 -2.68 -4.32 -16.40
N PRO A 181 -2.85 -5.13 -17.46
CA PRO A 181 -3.92 -4.92 -18.42
C PRO A 181 -5.27 -5.17 -17.74
N ILE A 182 -6.29 -4.39 -18.10
CA ILE A 182 -7.66 -4.60 -17.60
C ILE A 182 -8.51 -5.09 -18.79
N PRO A 183 -9.15 -6.27 -18.72
CA PRO A 183 -9.25 -7.17 -17.56
C PRO A 183 -7.94 -7.93 -17.24
N TYR A 184 -7.73 -8.21 -15.95
CA TYR A 184 -6.58 -8.99 -15.46
C TYR A 184 -7.06 -10.30 -14.82
N THR A 185 -6.40 -11.40 -15.17
CA THR A 185 -6.62 -12.72 -14.55
C THR A 185 -5.28 -13.32 -14.16
N ALA A 186 -5.18 -13.83 -12.94
CA ALA A 186 -4.01 -14.55 -12.44
C ALA A 186 -4.43 -15.63 -11.45
N VAL A 187 -3.56 -16.62 -11.27
CA VAL A 187 -3.69 -17.59 -10.20
C VAL A 187 -3.23 -16.92 -8.90
N ALA A 188 -4.08 -16.93 -7.88
CA ALA A 188 -3.77 -16.43 -6.56
C ALA A 188 -4.16 -17.50 -5.53
N GLU A 189 -3.17 -18.01 -4.79
CA GLU A 189 -3.40 -18.94 -3.69
C GLU A 189 -3.87 -18.19 -2.43
N VAL A 190 -5.17 -17.87 -2.41
CA VAL A 190 -5.82 -17.23 -1.26
C VAL A 190 -6.38 -18.31 -0.34
N ILE A 191 -5.57 -18.72 0.63
CA ILE A 191 -5.97 -19.66 1.71
C ILE A 191 -6.26 -18.90 3.02
N PRO A 192 -7.02 -19.48 3.97
CA PRO A 192 -7.25 -18.86 5.27
C PRO A 192 -5.95 -18.39 5.94
N GLY A 193 -5.97 -17.17 6.47
CA GLY A 193 -4.81 -16.51 7.09
C GLY A 193 -3.85 -15.80 6.12
N ARG A 194 -4.08 -15.87 4.80
CA ARG A 194 -3.35 -15.05 3.81
C ARG A 194 -4.11 -13.79 3.44
N ARG A 195 -3.38 -12.79 2.98
CA ARG A 195 -3.89 -11.48 2.53
C ARG A 195 -3.57 -11.29 1.04
N LEU A 196 -4.56 -10.81 0.28
CA LEU A 196 -4.39 -10.36 -1.10
C LEU A 196 -4.48 -8.83 -1.13
N ASP A 197 -3.36 -8.18 -1.44
CA ASP A 197 -3.31 -6.73 -1.60
C ASP A 197 -3.47 -6.34 -3.06
N ILE A 198 -4.49 -5.53 -3.35
CA ILE A 198 -4.77 -5.01 -4.68
C ILE A 198 -4.69 -3.49 -4.63
N SER A 199 -3.87 -2.89 -5.49
CA SER A 199 -3.82 -1.45 -5.70
C SER A 199 -4.43 -1.12 -7.05
N LEU A 200 -5.41 -0.22 -7.06
CA LEU A 200 -6.21 0.13 -8.23
C LEU A 200 -6.31 1.65 -8.31
N PHE A 201 -6.53 2.18 -9.51
CA PHE A 201 -6.86 3.59 -9.74
C PHE A 201 -8.21 3.65 -10.49
N PRO A 202 -9.34 3.78 -9.77
CA PRO A 202 -10.66 3.58 -10.37
C PRO A 202 -11.15 4.83 -11.10
N THR A 203 -11.22 4.77 -12.43
CA THR A 203 -11.73 5.87 -13.29
C THR A 203 -13.14 5.61 -13.85
N GLY A 204 -13.60 4.36 -13.80
CA GLY A 204 -14.89 3.93 -14.34
C GLY A 204 -16.10 4.22 -13.43
N LYS A 205 -17.30 3.83 -13.87
CA LYS A 205 -18.51 3.85 -13.03
C LYS A 205 -18.53 2.69 -12.02
N ARG A 206 -17.86 1.58 -12.36
CA ARG A 206 -17.76 0.38 -11.54
C ARG A 206 -16.50 -0.41 -11.88
N PHE A 207 -16.04 -1.23 -10.95
CA PHE A 207 -15.09 -2.31 -11.20
C PHE A 207 -15.41 -3.52 -10.33
N ASN A 208 -14.94 -4.70 -10.76
CA ASN A 208 -15.15 -5.95 -10.05
C ASN A 208 -13.81 -6.60 -9.72
N ILE A 209 -13.70 -7.13 -8.51
CA ILE A 209 -12.66 -8.06 -8.09
C ILE A 209 -13.34 -9.41 -7.91
N ASN A 210 -12.90 -10.42 -8.64
CA ASN A 210 -13.49 -11.75 -8.62
C ASN A 210 -12.46 -12.75 -8.10
N LEU A 211 -12.82 -13.52 -7.08
CA LEU A 211 -12.11 -14.70 -6.61
C LEU A 211 -12.86 -15.94 -7.08
N TYR A 212 -12.17 -16.80 -7.82
CA TYR A 212 -12.74 -18.04 -8.34
C TYR A 212 -12.30 -19.23 -7.50
N ASN A 213 -13.20 -20.18 -7.28
CA ASN A 213 -12.84 -21.47 -6.67
C ASN A 213 -12.21 -22.42 -7.72
N SER A 214 -11.83 -23.63 -7.28
CA SER A 214 -11.27 -24.69 -8.14
C SER A 214 -12.21 -25.10 -9.29
N ASN A 215 -13.52 -24.92 -9.13
CA ASN A 215 -14.54 -25.18 -10.14
C ASN A 215 -14.81 -23.98 -11.06
N ARG A 216 -13.99 -22.91 -10.98
CA ARG A 216 -14.13 -21.65 -11.74
C ARG A 216 -15.45 -20.90 -11.49
N GLN A 217 -16.08 -21.13 -10.33
CA GLN A 217 -17.25 -20.37 -9.88
C GLN A 217 -16.81 -19.17 -9.03
N TYR A 218 -17.64 -18.13 -8.96
CA TYR A 218 -17.35 -16.93 -8.15
C TYR A 218 -17.49 -17.27 -6.67
N ALA A 219 -16.38 -17.63 -6.02
CA ALA A 219 -16.35 -17.79 -4.57
C ALA A 219 -16.63 -16.45 -3.86
N LEU A 220 -16.14 -15.35 -4.46
CA LEU A 220 -16.46 -13.99 -4.04
C LEU A 220 -16.33 -13.04 -5.24
N GLN A 221 -17.38 -12.27 -5.49
CA GLN A 221 -17.31 -11.06 -6.28
C GLN A 221 -17.44 -9.86 -5.35
N THR A 222 -16.48 -8.94 -5.42
CA THR A 222 -16.59 -7.60 -4.83
C THR A 222 -16.74 -6.60 -5.97
N SER A 223 -17.93 -6.00 -6.08
CA SER A 223 -18.29 -5.01 -7.09
C SER A 223 -18.38 -3.63 -6.47
N VAL A 224 -17.44 -2.76 -6.80
CA VAL A 224 -17.45 -1.37 -6.35
C VAL A 224 -18.21 -0.55 -7.38
N ARG A 225 -19.33 0.05 -6.98
CA ARG A 225 -20.28 0.72 -7.89
C ARG A 225 -20.44 2.19 -7.49
N PHE A 226 -19.61 3.06 -8.05
CA PHE A 226 -19.61 4.49 -7.75
C PHE A 226 -20.94 5.16 -8.10
N ASN A 227 -21.60 4.72 -9.18
CA ASN A 227 -22.91 5.22 -9.60
C ASN A 227 -24.07 4.83 -8.66
N GLU A 228 -23.87 3.80 -7.84
CA GLU A 228 -24.85 3.35 -6.83
C GLU A 228 -24.41 3.76 -5.41
N GLY A 229 -23.22 4.34 -5.24
CA GLY A 229 -22.68 4.74 -3.94
C GLY A 229 -22.41 3.56 -2.99
N THR A 230 -22.21 2.34 -3.51
CA THR A 230 -22.13 1.12 -2.69
C THR A 230 -21.06 0.14 -3.17
N VAL A 231 -20.62 -0.71 -2.25
CA VAL A 231 -19.91 -1.96 -2.57
C VAL A 231 -20.90 -3.11 -2.47
N VAL A 232 -20.95 -3.95 -3.49
CA VAL A 232 -21.79 -5.15 -3.53
C VAL A 232 -20.91 -6.38 -3.47
N ARG A 233 -21.20 -7.29 -2.53
CA ARG A 233 -20.56 -8.61 -2.46
C ARG A 233 -21.57 -9.69 -2.80
N ASN A 234 -21.13 -10.69 -3.54
CA ASN A 234 -21.95 -11.84 -3.86
C ASN A 234 -21.07 -13.06 -4.17
N ALA A 235 -21.66 -14.26 -4.15
CA ALA A 235 -21.07 -15.50 -4.61
C ALA A 235 -21.98 -16.15 -5.65
N MET A 236 -21.39 -17.00 -6.50
CA MET A 236 -22.13 -17.79 -7.47
C MET A 236 -21.96 -19.27 -7.15
N GLU A 237 -23.08 -19.95 -6.97
CA GLU A 237 -23.14 -21.40 -6.77
C GLU A 237 -24.06 -22.00 -7.83
N ASN A 238 -23.65 -23.12 -8.44
CA ASN A 238 -24.45 -23.81 -9.47
C ASN A 238 -24.94 -22.88 -10.60
N ASN A 239 -24.08 -21.95 -11.04
CA ASN A 239 -24.38 -20.92 -12.06
C ASN A 239 -25.50 -19.94 -11.69
N ALA A 240 -25.89 -19.86 -10.41
CA ALA A 240 -26.85 -18.89 -9.89
C ALA A 240 -26.17 -17.94 -8.90
N TRP A 241 -26.45 -16.64 -9.04
CA TRP A 241 -26.02 -15.66 -8.05
C TRP A 241 -26.83 -15.83 -6.76
N GLY A 242 -26.15 -15.72 -5.63
CA GLY A 242 -26.79 -15.65 -4.32
C GLY A 242 -27.45 -14.29 -4.07
N ARG A 243 -27.87 -14.09 -2.81
CA ARG A 243 -28.36 -12.80 -2.33
C ARG A 243 -27.20 -11.80 -2.26
N GLU A 244 -27.39 -10.61 -2.84
CA GLU A 244 -26.40 -9.53 -2.75
C GLU A 244 -26.28 -8.97 -1.33
N GLU A 245 -25.05 -8.78 -0.88
CA GLU A 245 -24.71 -8.06 0.36
C GLU A 245 -24.25 -6.64 0.02
N ARG A 246 -25.00 -5.64 0.47
CA ARG A 246 -24.82 -4.22 0.10
C ARG A 246 -24.50 -3.30 1.29
N GLU A 247 -24.31 -3.87 2.47
CA GLU A 247 -24.14 -3.12 3.71
C GLU A 247 -22.78 -2.43 3.79
N GLY A 248 -22.75 -1.23 4.39
CA GLY A 248 -21.54 -0.44 4.61
C GLY A 248 -21.47 0.81 3.73
N ALA A 249 -20.59 1.75 4.12
CA ALA A 249 -20.28 2.92 3.30
C ALA A 249 -19.43 2.50 2.08
N LEU A 250 -19.40 3.33 1.04
CA LEU A 250 -18.40 3.25 -0.03
C LEU A 250 -17.15 4.01 0.42
N PRO A 251 -16.07 3.34 0.85
CA PRO A 251 -14.93 4.02 1.44
C PRO A 251 -13.90 4.44 0.38
N ILE A 252 -14.15 4.15 -0.90
CA ILE A 252 -13.24 4.38 -2.03
C ILE A 252 -13.74 5.58 -2.82
N VAL A 253 -12.86 6.54 -3.06
CA VAL A 253 -13.13 7.69 -3.94
C VAL A 253 -12.74 7.37 -5.37
N LYS A 254 -13.55 7.83 -6.33
CA LYS A 254 -13.27 7.67 -7.75
C LYS A 254 -12.13 8.61 -8.16
N GLY A 255 -11.11 8.08 -8.81
CA GLY A 255 -9.94 8.84 -9.25
C GLY A 255 -8.87 9.06 -8.18
N GLU A 256 -8.92 8.28 -7.09
CA GLU A 256 -7.94 8.25 -6.00
C GLU A 256 -7.36 6.85 -5.77
#